data_AF-Q5BYQ9-F1
#
_entry.id   AF-Q5BYQ9-F1
#
_cell.length_a   1.000
_cell.length_b   1.000
_cell.length_c   1.000
_cell.angle_alpha   90.00
_cell.angle_beta   90.00
_cell.angle_gamma   90.00
#
_symmetry.space_group_name_H-M   'P 1'
#
loop_
_entity.id
_entity.type
_entity.pdbx_description
1 polymer ?
#
loop_
_entity_poly.entity_id
_entity_poly.type
_entity_poly.pdbx_seq_one_letter_code
_entity_poly.pdbx_strand_id
1 'polypeptide(L)'
;ATRLAIAETDQLIHMIRDELPESEKKSDQILPTLRNIQLIKALGRLTESLCWLCHRVLNLDTWTQSSKKYQTKSNNPKEELIIGTSRASTVDYFYNSFVSYAKELNRFSEACLLMTYLEVRIQAFNYFGALPEGVTYWCPLDDVDVDKYVTDFLLFIEQVKDLSIHTFSRHKFRFIFDGLGDFISQLLLRLIPQIERMNSNGNKKMCRNIYRLQQALATLTETHESDLIRVKQLYELFFLTPESVVNRLMEQGTAFDHKVYANLFHLYRRSHSTYAYSKIQSCIVRLATVTHSGQI
;
A
#
# COMPACT_ATOMS: atom_id res chain seq x y z
N ALA A 1 11.90 -8.18 -5.23
CA ALA A 1 10.46 -7.99 -4.95
C ALA A 1 9.80 -9.35 -5.03
N THR A 2 9.01 -9.74 -4.04
CA THR A 2 8.22 -10.97 -4.13
C THR A 2 7.16 -10.78 -5.22
N ARG A 3 6.92 -11.82 -6.04
CA ARG A 3 5.92 -11.79 -7.12
C ARG A 3 4.51 -11.43 -6.61
N LEU A 4 4.21 -11.78 -5.35
CA LEU A 4 2.96 -11.44 -4.66
C LEU A 4 2.83 -9.92 -4.44
N ALA A 5 3.88 -9.27 -3.93
CA ALA A 5 3.88 -7.82 -3.70
C ALA A 5 3.77 -7.02 -5.01
N ILE A 6 4.31 -7.55 -6.12
CA ILE A 6 4.16 -6.94 -7.45
C ILE A 6 2.70 -7.05 -7.92
N ALA A 7 2.08 -8.24 -7.82
CA ALA A 7 0.70 -8.45 -8.23
C ALA A 7 -0.30 -7.62 -7.41
N GLU A 8 -0.11 -7.53 -6.10
CA GLU A 8 -0.94 -6.69 -5.22
C GLU A 8 -0.74 -5.20 -5.52
N THR A 9 0.49 -4.77 -5.81
CA THR A 9 0.77 -3.39 -6.21
C THR A 9 0.16 -3.06 -7.57
N ASP A 10 0.27 -3.98 -8.54
CA ASP A 10 -0.35 -3.81 -9.86
C ASP A 10 -1.87 -3.83 -9.75
N GLN A 11 -2.45 -4.68 -8.91
CA GLN A 11 -3.88 -4.68 -8.62
C GLN A 11 -4.31 -3.39 -7.93
N LEU A 12 -3.55 -2.88 -6.96
CA LEU A 12 -3.82 -1.58 -6.33
C LEU A 12 -3.75 -0.44 -7.34
N ILE A 13 -2.73 -0.42 -8.19
CA ILE A 13 -2.59 0.60 -9.24
C ILE A 13 -3.69 0.46 -10.30
N HIS A 14 -4.12 -0.76 -10.62
CA HIS A 14 -5.23 -1.04 -11.53
C HIS A 14 -6.56 -0.58 -10.93
N MET A 15 -6.85 -0.93 -9.67
CA MET A 15 -8.04 -0.45 -8.95
C MET A 15 -8.06 1.08 -8.86
N ILE A 16 -6.90 1.69 -8.60
CA ILE A 16 -6.74 3.14 -8.58
C ILE A 16 -6.99 3.76 -9.98
N ARG A 17 -6.56 3.08 -11.05
CA ARG A 17 -6.67 3.58 -12.43
C ARG A 17 -8.05 3.33 -13.06
N ASP A 18 -8.75 2.28 -12.69
CA ASP A 18 -10.09 1.95 -13.20
C ASP A 18 -11.16 2.94 -12.73
N GLU A 19 -10.97 3.54 -11.55
CA GLU A 19 -11.86 4.56 -10.98
C GLU A 19 -11.61 5.97 -11.58
N LEU A 20 -10.61 6.13 -12.47
CA LEU A 20 -10.34 7.39 -13.16
C LEU A 20 -11.15 7.49 -14.46
N PRO A 21 -11.73 8.66 -14.78
CA PRO A 21 -12.35 8.92 -16.08
C PRO A 21 -11.38 8.61 -17.24
N GLU A 22 -11.88 8.08 -18.37
CA GLU A 22 -11.08 7.73 -19.56
C GLU A 22 -10.15 8.87 -20.04
N SER A 23 -10.49 10.13 -19.77
CA SER A 23 -9.67 11.31 -20.09
C SER A 23 -8.41 11.48 -19.22
N GLU A 24 -8.32 10.80 -18.07
CA GLU A 24 -7.27 10.95 -17.04
C GLU A 24 -6.31 9.76 -16.96
N LYS A 25 -6.43 8.78 -17.88
CA LYS A 25 -5.58 7.57 -17.93
C LYS A 25 -4.15 7.80 -18.44
N LYS A 26 -3.70 9.05 -18.60
CA LYS A 26 -2.31 9.37 -18.98
C LYS A 26 -1.39 9.19 -17.77
N SER A 27 -0.20 8.64 -17.99
CA SER A 27 0.72 8.11 -16.98
C SER A 27 1.25 9.09 -15.93
N ASP A 28 0.95 10.39 -16.05
CA ASP A 28 1.65 11.46 -15.34
C ASP A 28 0.72 12.34 -14.47
N GLN A 29 -0.52 11.90 -14.22
CA GLN A 29 -1.52 12.71 -13.53
C GLN A 29 -1.61 12.40 -12.03
N ILE A 30 -1.60 13.45 -11.21
CA ILE A 30 -1.88 13.38 -9.77
C ILE A 30 -3.30 12.84 -9.58
N LEU A 31 -3.40 11.69 -8.91
CA LEU A 31 -4.68 11.07 -8.61
C LEU A 31 -5.48 11.94 -7.65
N PRO A 32 -6.83 11.96 -7.77
CA PRO A 32 -7.67 12.68 -6.83
C PRO A 32 -7.48 12.10 -5.43
N THR A 33 -7.18 12.97 -4.48
CA THR A 33 -7.01 12.63 -3.07
C THR A 33 -8.13 13.24 -2.24
N LEU A 34 -8.36 12.68 -1.06
CA LEU A 34 -9.06 13.35 0.02
C LEU A 34 -8.18 14.53 0.48
N ARG A 35 -8.20 15.64 -0.28
CA ARG A 35 -7.42 16.88 -0.04
C ARG A 35 -7.54 17.42 1.39
N ASN A 36 -8.54 16.98 2.14
CA ASN A 36 -8.80 17.38 3.51
C ASN A 36 -8.57 16.20 4.47
N ILE A 37 -7.50 16.30 5.27
CA ILE A 37 -7.13 15.35 6.33
C ILE A 37 -8.24 15.12 7.37
N GLN A 38 -9.18 16.07 7.53
CA GLN A 38 -10.34 15.90 8.41
C GLN A 38 -11.33 14.84 7.89
N LEU A 39 -11.35 14.56 6.58
CA LEU A 39 -12.16 13.48 6.02
C LEU A 39 -11.63 12.11 6.45
N ILE A 40 -10.30 11.93 6.56
CA ILE A 40 -9.70 10.70 7.10
C ILE A 40 -10.17 10.47 8.55
N LYS A 41 -10.17 11.53 9.36
CA LYS A 41 -10.70 11.47 10.73
C LYS A 41 -12.19 11.13 10.77
N ALA A 42 -12.99 11.70 9.85
CA ALA A 42 -14.40 11.40 9.74
C ALA A 42 -14.65 9.94 9.34
N LEU A 43 -13.89 9.41 8.36
CA LEU A 43 -13.95 8.01 7.95
C LEU A 43 -13.58 7.06 9.09
N GLY A 44 -12.56 7.39 9.89
CA GLY A 44 -12.21 6.59 11.05
C GLY A 44 -13.30 6.58 12.12
N ARG A 45 -13.90 7.74 12.43
CA ARG A 45 -15.03 7.81 13.36
C ARG A 45 -16.21 7.01 12.85
N LEU A 46 -16.53 7.14 11.56
CA LEU A 46 -17.61 6.41 10.92
C LEU A 46 -17.35 4.90 10.97
N THR A 47 -16.12 4.47 10.71
CA THR A 47 -15.69 3.06 10.82
C THR A 47 -16.02 2.52 12.22
N GLU A 48 -15.57 3.18 13.29
CA GLU A 48 -15.80 2.71 14.65
C GLU A 48 -17.28 2.81 15.08
N SER A 49 -17.98 3.88 14.71
CA SER A 49 -19.41 4.04 15.00
C SER A 49 -20.26 2.97 14.31
N LEU A 50 -19.96 2.62 13.06
CA LEU A 50 -20.66 1.58 12.32
C LEU A 50 -20.35 0.18 12.88
N CYS A 51 -19.09 -0.09 13.26
CA CYS A 51 -18.74 -1.31 13.98
C CYS A 51 -19.55 -1.43 15.28
N TRP A 52 -19.58 -0.37 16.08
CA TRP A 52 -20.32 -0.37 17.34
C TRP A 52 -21.83 -0.60 17.11
N LEU A 53 -22.42 0.07 16.12
CA LEU A 53 -23.83 -0.07 15.78
C LEU A 53 -24.14 -1.49 15.31
N CYS A 54 -23.29 -2.08 14.47
CA CYS A 54 -23.40 -3.47 14.05
C CYS A 54 -23.47 -4.42 15.26
N HIS A 55 -22.54 -4.28 16.22
CA HIS A 55 -22.57 -5.09 17.45
C HIS A 55 -23.85 -4.87 18.26
N ARG A 56 -24.37 -3.64 18.33
CA ARG A 56 -25.64 -3.36 19.01
C ARG A 56 -26.84 -4.01 18.32
N VAL A 57 -26.90 -3.97 16.99
CA VAL A 57 -27.95 -4.64 16.21
C VAL A 57 -27.90 -6.15 16.41
N LEU A 58 -26.71 -6.75 16.41
CA LEU A 58 -26.54 -8.19 16.69
C LEU A 58 -26.96 -8.56 18.13
N ASN A 59 -26.65 -7.72 19.11
CA ASN A 59 -27.07 -7.95 20.49
C ASN A 59 -28.60 -7.83 20.67
N LEU A 60 -29.26 -6.97 19.91
CA LEU A 60 -30.72 -6.90 19.89
C LEU A 60 -31.33 -8.16 19.27
N ASP A 61 -30.74 -8.68 18.20
CA ASP A 61 -31.15 -9.95 17.60
C ASP A 61 -31.02 -11.12 18.61
N THR A 62 -29.89 -11.24 19.31
CA THR A 62 -29.72 -12.31 20.32
C THR A 62 -30.67 -12.19 21.51
N TRP A 63 -30.94 -10.96 21.97
CA TRP A 63 -31.92 -10.71 23.05
C TRP A 63 -33.33 -11.09 22.62
N THR A 64 -33.76 -10.66 21.44
CA THR A 64 -35.10 -10.97 20.92
C THR A 64 -35.30 -12.48 20.68
N GLN A 65 -34.27 -13.19 20.20
CA GLN A 65 -34.28 -14.65 20.08
C GLN A 65 -34.38 -15.36 21.45
N SER A 66 -33.68 -14.84 22.46
CA SER A 66 -33.71 -15.40 23.82
C SER A 66 -35.08 -15.23 24.47
N SER A 67 -35.73 -14.06 24.29
CA SER A 67 -37.08 -13.79 24.78
C SER A 67 -38.12 -14.80 24.24
N LYS A 68 -38.03 -15.18 22.95
CA LYS A 68 -38.89 -16.21 22.36
C LYS A 68 -38.73 -17.57 23.06
N LYS A 69 -37.49 -18.00 23.38
CA LYS A 69 -37.24 -19.28 24.07
C LYS A 69 -37.93 -19.35 25.44
N TYR A 70 -38.00 -18.22 26.15
CA TYR A 70 -38.74 -18.12 27.41
C TYR A 70 -40.26 -18.16 27.22
N GLN A 71 -40.81 -17.50 26.20
CA GLN A 71 -42.24 -17.57 25.89
C GLN A 71 -42.68 -18.97 25.44
N THR A 72 -41.89 -19.66 24.61
CA THR A 72 -42.22 -21.04 24.18
C THR A 72 -42.10 -22.09 25.30
N LYS A 73 -41.32 -21.83 26.36
CA LYS A 73 -41.21 -22.73 27.52
C LYS A 73 -42.29 -22.49 28.58
N SER A 74 -42.96 -21.33 28.57
CA SER A 74 -43.99 -20.99 29.56
C SER A 74 -45.41 -21.44 29.16
N ASN A 75 -45.62 -21.86 27.92
CA ASN A 75 -46.91 -22.42 27.49
C ASN A 75 -46.93 -23.92 27.75
N ASN A 76 -47.52 -24.32 28.88
CA ASN A 76 -48.00 -25.69 29.06
C ASN A 76 -49.03 -26.03 27.98
N PRO A 77 -49.02 -27.25 27.41
CA PRO A 77 -49.99 -27.65 26.40
C PRO A 77 -51.31 -28.03 27.08
N LYS A 78 -52.29 -27.12 27.08
CA LYS A 78 -53.70 -27.47 27.26
C LYS A 78 -54.56 -26.61 26.33
N GLU A 79 -55.20 -27.31 25.38
CA GLU A 79 -56.45 -26.98 24.64
C GLU A 79 -56.48 -25.66 23.82
N GLU A 80 -57.00 -25.55 22.60
CA GLU A 80 -57.51 -26.44 21.56
C GLU A 80 -57.81 -25.55 20.32
N LEU A 81 -57.96 -26.20 19.15
CA LEU A 81 -58.66 -25.75 17.93
C LEU A 81 -58.14 -24.60 17.02
N ILE A 82 -57.64 -25.08 15.86
CA ILE A 82 -57.72 -24.60 14.46
C ILE A 82 -58.60 -23.37 14.19
N ILE A 83 -57.98 -22.26 13.75
CA ILE A 83 -58.34 -21.54 12.50
C ILE A 83 -57.04 -21.04 11.86
N GLY A 84 -56.76 -21.53 10.65
CA GLY A 84 -55.59 -21.15 9.87
C GLY A 84 -55.60 -19.66 9.51
N THR A 85 -54.61 -18.94 9.99
CA THR A 85 -54.03 -17.76 9.32
C THR A 85 -52.57 -17.69 9.72
N SER A 86 -51.72 -17.56 8.71
CA SER A 86 -50.26 -17.60 8.76
C SER A 86 -49.65 -16.46 9.58
N ARG A 87 -49.72 -16.54 10.92
CA ARG A 87 -49.01 -15.61 11.82
C ARG A 87 -47.49 -15.83 11.87
N ALA A 88 -46.98 -16.88 11.23
CA ALA A 88 -45.54 -17.14 11.11
C ALA A 88 -44.80 -16.20 10.15
N SER A 89 -45.51 -15.47 9.27
CA SER A 89 -44.86 -14.85 8.10
C SER A 89 -44.34 -13.43 8.30
N THR A 90 -44.91 -12.61 9.20
CA THR A 90 -44.47 -11.21 9.38
C THR A 90 -43.37 -11.06 10.41
N VAL A 91 -43.39 -11.91 11.44
CA VAL A 91 -42.40 -11.88 12.52
C VAL A 91 -41.04 -12.33 11.98
N ASP A 92 -40.95 -13.48 11.28
CA ASP A 92 -39.69 -14.01 10.74
C ASP A 92 -39.04 -13.11 9.66
N TYR A 93 -39.82 -12.30 8.95
CA TYR A 93 -39.31 -11.28 8.02
C TYR A 93 -38.46 -10.20 8.72
N PHE A 94 -38.84 -9.76 9.92
CA PHE A 94 -38.07 -8.77 10.68
C PHE A 94 -36.80 -9.35 11.31
N TYR A 95 -36.76 -10.65 11.65
CA TYR A 95 -35.57 -11.27 12.26
C TYR A 95 -34.43 -11.49 11.27
N ASN A 96 -34.75 -12.01 10.07
CA ASN A 96 -33.77 -12.06 8.98
C ASN A 96 -33.27 -10.66 8.61
N SER A 97 -34.05 -9.62 8.91
CA SER A 97 -33.69 -8.23 8.65
C SER A 97 -32.57 -7.71 9.57
N PHE A 98 -32.54 -8.02 10.87
CA PHE A 98 -31.52 -7.49 11.78
C PHE A 98 -30.12 -8.01 11.44
N VAL A 99 -29.99 -9.32 11.19
CA VAL A 99 -28.73 -9.92 10.75
C VAL A 99 -28.31 -9.35 9.40
N SER A 100 -29.25 -9.14 8.47
CA SER A 100 -28.97 -8.51 7.17
C SER A 100 -28.48 -7.06 7.34
N TYR A 101 -29.11 -6.25 8.20
CA TYR A 101 -28.67 -4.88 8.45
C TYR A 101 -27.31 -4.83 9.14
N ALA A 102 -27.06 -5.71 10.11
CA ALA A 102 -25.74 -5.81 10.75
C ALA A 102 -24.64 -6.13 9.73
N LYS A 103 -24.90 -7.03 8.78
CA LYS A 103 -23.98 -7.32 7.68
C LYS A 103 -23.70 -6.10 6.81
N GLU A 104 -24.73 -5.35 6.42
CA GLU A 104 -24.54 -4.12 5.64
C GLU A 104 -23.77 -3.05 6.43
N LEU A 105 -24.08 -2.84 7.71
CA LEU A 105 -23.33 -1.91 8.57
C LEU A 105 -21.85 -2.31 8.70
N ASN A 106 -21.58 -3.61 8.84
CA ASN A 106 -20.21 -4.11 8.86
C ASN A 106 -19.50 -3.85 7.52
N ARG A 107 -20.17 -4.13 6.39
CA ARG A 107 -19.66 -3.87 5.05
C ARG A 107 -19.33 -2.39 4.83
N PHE A 108 -20.19 -1.48 5.30
CA PHE A 108 -19.93 -0.04 5.24
C PHE A 108 -18.76 0.37 6.14
N SER A 109 -18.63 -0.21 7.33
CA SER A 109 -17.48 0.04 8.21
C SER A 109 -16.17 -0.39 7.54
N GLU A 110 -16.14 -1.60 6.98
CA GLU A 110 -14.99 -2.13 6.24
C GLU A 110 -14.63 -1.26 5.02
N ALA A 111 -15.64 -0.77 4.29
CA ALA A 111 -15.43 0.16 3.18
C ALA A 111 -14.81 1.50 3.64
N CYS A 112 -15.21 2.05 4.79
CA CYS A 112 -14.62 3.28 5.32
C CYS A 112 -13.14 3.09 5.74
N LEU A 113 -12.83 1.94 6.35
CA LEU A 113 -11.47 1.56 6.69
C LEU A 113 -10.62 1.38 5.42
N LEU A 114 -11.15 0.67 4.42
CA LEU A 114 -10.49 0.45 3.14
C LEU A 114 -10.24 1.77 2.41
N MET A 115 -11.19 2.71 2.42
CA MET A 115 -11.00 4.03 1.83
C MET A 115 -9.83 4.79 2.48
N THR A 116 -9.69 4.70 3.80
CA THR A 116 -8.54 5.29 4.52
C THR A 116 -7.23 4.61 4.12
N TYR A 117 -7.22 3.28 4.05
CA TYR A 117 -6.08 2.49 3.58
C TYR A 117 -5.65 2.86 2.15
N LEU A 118 -6.61 3.06 1.25
CA LEU A 118 -6.37 3.44 -0.14
C LEU A 118 -5.88 4.88 -0.25
N GLU A 119 -6.43 5.83 0.50
CA GLU A 119 -5.99 7.23 0.50
C GLU A 119 -4.48 7.35 0.80
N VAL A 120 -3.97 6.62 1.81
CA VAL A 120 -2.54 6.62 2.15
C VAL A 120 -1.69 6.11 0.98
N ARG A 121 -2.16 5.11 0.23
CA ARG A 121 -1.46 4.56 -0.95
C ARG A 121 -1.55 5.44 -2.17
N ILE A 122 -2.70 6.08 -2.40
CA ILE A 122 -2.88 7.07 -3.46
C ILE A 122 -1.90 8.23 -3.23
N GLN A 123 -1.75 8.68 -1.99
CA GLN A 123 -0.79 9.73 -1.63
C GLN A 123 0.64 9.26 -1.88
N ALA A 124 1.03 8.07 -1.42
CA ALA A 124 2.34 7.50 -1.76
C ALA A 124 2.57 7.41 -3.28
N PHE A 125 1.57 7.00 -4.05
CA PHE A 125 1.64 6.98 -5.51
C PHE A 125 1.82 8.38 -6.10
N ASN A 126 1.11 9.39 -5.61
CA ASN A 126 1.24 10.76 -6.09
C ASN A 126 2.64 11.35 -5.83
N TYR A 127 3.31 10.93 -4.75
CA TYR A 127 4.67 11.38 -4.44
C TYR A 127 5.78 10.55 -5.11
N PHE A 128 5.57 9.26 -5.35
CA PHE A 128 6.63 8.33 -5.78
C PHE A 128 6.33 7.56 -7.08
N GLY A 129 5.14 7.69 -7.66
CA GLY A 129 4.73 7.00 -8.89
C GLY A 129 5.43 7.53 -10.14
N ALA A 130 5.79 8.82 -10.12
CA ALA A 130 6.63 9.47 -11.12
C ALA A 130 7.62 10.41 -10.44
N LEU A 131 8.71 10.75 -11.14
CA LEU A 131 9.61 11.80 -10.66
C LEU A 131 8.93 13.18 -10.72
N PRO A 132 8.91 13.94 -9.61
CA PRO A 132 8.36 15.30 -9.64
C PRO A 132 9.13 16.21 -10.60
N GLU A 133 8.42 17.18 -11.18
CA GLU A 133 9.00 18.14 -12.10
C GLU A 133 10.16 18.92 -11.44
N GLY A 134 11.27 19.06 -12.17
CA GLY A 134 12.47 19.76 -11.70
C GLY A 134 13.37 18.94 -10.76
N VAL A 135 12.98 17.73 -10.36
CA VAL A 135 13.86 16.84 -9.58
C VAL A 135 14.94 16.24 -10.49
N THR A 136 16.20 16.46 -10.13
CA THR A 136 17.36 15.87 -10.82
C THR A 136 18.28 15.15 -9.84
N TYR A 137 18.87 14.05 -10.31
CA TYR A 137 19.94 13.32 -9.63
C TYR A 137 21.31 13.57 -10.27
N TRP A 138 21.44 14.59 -11.12
CA TRP A 138 22.73 15.06 -11.60
C TRP A 138 23.18 16.27 -10.77
N CYS A 139 23.69 16.01 -9.57
CA CYS A 139 23.94 17.05 -8.56
C CYS A 139 25.43 17.48 -8.55
N PRO A 140 25.77 18.76 -8.78
CA PRO A 140 27.17 19.21 -8.79
C PRO A 140 27.81 19.16 -7.39
N LEU A 141 27.01 19.38 -6.34
CA LEU A 141 27.42 19.37 -4.95
C LEU A 141 26.69 18.25 -4.19
N ASP A 142 27.31 17.78 -3.11
CA ASP A 142 26.69 16.85 -2.17
C ASP A 142 25.75 17.66 -1.26
N ASP A 143 24.48 17.67 -1.62
CA ASP A 143 23.43 18.20 -0.77
C ASP A 143 23.23 17.24 0.42
N VAL A 144 23.03 17.75 1.63
CA VAL A 144 22.77 16.96 2.83
C VAL A 144 21.27 16.79 3.11
N ASP A 145 20.43 17.59 2.44
CA ASP A 145 19.00 17.65 2.72
C ASP A 145 18.20 16.60 1.94
N VAL A 146 17.08 16.21 2.53
CA VAL A 146 16.12 15.29 1.93
C VAL A 146 15.30 16.06 0.89
N ASP A 147 14.98 15.42 -0.23
CA ASP A 147 14.14 16.09 -1.22
C ASP A 147 12.80 16.56 -0.63
N LYS A 148 12.36 17.74 -1.05
CA LYS A 148 11.13 18.35 -0.55
C LYS A 148 9.92 17.42 -0.70
N TYR A 149 9.76 16.73 -1.83
CA TYR A 149 8.63 15.82 -2.05
C TYR A 149 8.61 14.64 -1.05
N VAL A 150 9.78 14.16 -0.63
CA VAL A 150 9.88 13.12 0.41
C VAL A 150 9.50 13.70 1.76
N THR A 151 10.02 14.89 2.10
CA THR A 151 9.71 15.59 3.35
C THR A 151 8.21 15.91 3.46
N ASP A 152 7.59 16.39 2.37
CA ASP A 152 6.16 16.69 2.31
C ASP A 152 5.32 15.42 2.51
N PHE A 153 5.70 14.29 1.89
CA PHE A 153 5.04 13.00 2.14
C PHE A 153 5.17 12.55 3.59
N LEU A 154 6.35 12.70 4.20
CA LEU A 154 6.57 12.33 5.60
C LEU A 154 5.73 13.18 6.55
N LEU A 155 5.60 14.48 6.30
CA LEU A 155 4.71 15.37 7.05
C LEU A 155 3.24 14.95 6.91
N PHE A 156 2.82 14.58 5.70
CA PHE A 156 1.49 14.01 5.49
C PHE A 156 1.27 12.74 6.31
N ILE A 157 2.21 11.80 6.29
CA ILE A 157 2.12 10.55 7.06
C ILE A 157 2.05 10.82 8.56
N GLU A 158 2.83 11.77 9.07
CA GLU A 158 2.79 12.18 10.47
C GLU A 158 1.41 12.75 10.85
N GLN A 159 0.82 13.61 10.03
CA GLN A 159 -0.54 14.12 10.25
C GLN A 159 -1.59 13.00 10.24
N VAL A 160 -1.50 12.06 9.30
CA VAL A 160 -2.43 10.91 9.25
C VAL A 160 -2.26 10.04 10.48
N LYS A 161 -1.02 9.79 10.92
CA LYS A 161 -0.72 9.03 12.13
C LYS A 161 -1.37 9.66 13.36
N ASP A 162 -1.15 10.95 13.58
CA ASP A 162 -1.63 11.67 14.77
C ASP A 162 -3.16 11.68 14.86
N LEU A 163 -3.84 11.76 13.72
CA LEU A 163 -5.30 11.65 13.68
C LEU A 163 -5.78 10.21 13.85
N SER A 164 -5.11 9.26 13.21
CA SER A 164 -5.57 7.86 13.13
C SER A 164 -5.37 7.12 14.44
N ILE A 165 -4.30 7.40 15.19
CA ILE A 165 -3.98 6.69 16.45
C ILE A 165 -5.05 6.85 17.53
N HIS A 166 -5.78 7.98 17.51
CA HIS A 166 -6.88 8.26 18.44
C HIS A 166 -8.27 7.94 17.86
N THR A 167 -8.34 7.60 16.58
CA THR A 167 -9.61 7.38 15.89
C THR A 167 -9.88 5.90 15.65
N PHE A 168 -8.84 5.11 15.32
CA PHE A 168 -8.95 3.69 15.03
C PHE A 168 -8.48 2.84 16.22
N SER A 169 -9.05 1.64 16.33
CA SER A 169 -8.46 0.58 17.16
C SER A 169 -7.03 0.25 16.71
N ARG A 170 -6.19 -0.28 17.62
CA ARG A 170 -4.78 -0.61 17.32
C ARG A 170 -4.59 -1.49 16.08
N HIS A 171 -5.46 -2.49 15.88
CA HIS A 171 -5.36 -3.40 14.74
C HIS A 171 -5.73 -2.72 13.41
N LYS A 172 -6.77 -1.87 13.40
CA LYS A 172 -7.16 -1.09 12.21
C LYS A 172 -6.14 -0.01 11.88
N PHE A 173 -5.58 0.65 12.90
CA PHE A 173 -4.47 1.59 12.75
C PHE A 173 -3.28 0.91 12.05
N ARG A 174 -2.85 -0.26 12.56
CA ARG A 174 -1.75 -1.02 11.95
C ARG A 174 -2.08 -1.43 10.51
N PHE A 175 -3.29 -1.93 10.26
CA PHE A 175 -3.76 -2.32 8.94
C PHE A 175 -3.62 -1.21 7.88
N ILE A 176 -3.92 0.06 8.24
CA ILE A 176 -3.83 1.19 7.30
C ILE A 176 -2.41 1.34 6.72
N PHE A 177 -1.39 1.16 7.56
CA PHE A 177 0.02 1.38 7.19
C PHE A 177 0.77 0.10 6.82
N ASP A 178 0.20 -1.07 7.08
CA ASP A 178 0.82 -2.37 6.80
C ASP A 178 1.10 -2.52 5.30
N GLY A 179 2.32 -2.93 4.93
CA GLY A 179 2.74 -3.05 3.53
C GLY A 179 2.95 -1.71 2.79
N LEU A 180 2.88 -0.55 3.46
CA LEU A 180 3.14 0.75 2.82
C LEU A 180 4.59 0.88 2.33
N GLY A 181 5.56 0.42 3.13
CA GLY A 181 6.97 0.44 2.74
C GLY A 181 7.26 -0.46 1.54
N ASP A 182 6.59 -1.61 1.46
CA ASP A 182 6.68 -2.52 0.31
C ASP A 182 6.10 -1.86 -0.95
N PHE A 183 4.93 -1.21 -0.84
CA PHE A 183 4.32 -0.47 -1.93
C PHE A 183 5.24 0.66 -2.44
N ILE A 184 5.78 1.49 -1.54
CA ILE A 184 6.73 2.56 -1.90
C ILE A 184 8.01 1.99 -2.52
N SER A 185 8.49 0.84 -2.02
CA SER A 185 9.64 0.15 -2.62
C SER A 185 9.38 -0.19 -4.09
N GLN A 186 8.18 -0.70 -4.43
CA GLN A 186 7.83 -0.96 -5.83
C GLN A 186 7.80 0.31 -6.68
N LEU A 187 7.29 1.42 -6.14
CA LEU A 187 7.28 2.70 -6.83
C LEU A 187 8.71 3.21 -7.11
N LEU A 188 9.59 3.15 -6.12
CA LEU A 188 11.00 3.54 -6.24
C LEU A 188 11.77 2.69 -7.27
N LEU A 189 11.43 1.40 -7.43
CA LEU A 189 11.98 0.56 -8.50
C LEU A 189 11.51 1.02 -9.89
N ARG A 190 10.27 1.50 -10.01
CA ARG A 190 9.70 2.03 -11.26
C ARG A 190 10.28 3.40 -11.65
N LEU A 191 10.88 4.12 -10.71
CA LEU A 191 11.54 5.40 -10.99
C LEU A 191 12.88 5.25 -11.73
N ILE A 192 13.58 4.11 -11.61
CA ILE A 192 14.90 3.89 -12.23
C ILE A 192 14.95 4.27 -13.72
N PRO A 193 14.04 3.78 -14.59
CA PRO A 193 14.04 4.18 -16.00
C PRO A 193 13.70 5.66 -16.22
N GLN A 194 12.93 6.28 -15.32
CA GLN A 194 12.52 7.69 -15.42
C GLN A 194 13.65 8.66 -15.08
N ILE A 195 14.63 8.25 -14.27
CA ILE A 195 15.80 9.08 -13.95
C ILE A 195 16.62 9.30 -15.23
N GLU A 196 16.78 10.55 -15.66
CA GLU A 196 17.52 10.86 -16.88
C GLU A 196 19.02 10.52 -16.74
N ARG A 197 19.66 11.10 -15.71
CA ARG A 197 21.05 10.87 -15.34
C ARG A 197 21.21 10.96 -13.83
N MET A 198 22.17 10.22 -13.32
CA MET A 198 22.54 10.16 -11.91
C MET A 198 24.06 10.15 -11.75
N ASN A 199 24.61 11.04 -10.94
CA ASN A 199 26.01 11.02 -10.53
C ASN A 199 26.16 10.53 -9.07
N SER A 200 27.39 10.50 -8.56
CA SER A 200 27.67 10.02 -7.19
C SER A 200 26.87 10.79 -6.12
N ASN A 201 26.81 12.13 -6.23
CA ASN A 201 26.04 12.97 -5.30
C ASN A 201 24.53 12.70 -5.41
N GLY A 202 24.00 12.56 -6.63
CA GLY A 202 22.61 12.18 -6.83
C GLY A 202 22.27 10.80 -6.28
N ASN A 203 23.20 9.84 -6.38
CA ASN A 203 23.00 8.52 -5.79
C ASN A 203 22.95 8.60 -4.25
N LYS A 204 23.86 9.38 -3.62
CA LYS A 204 23.79 9.65 -2.17
C LYS A 204 22.45 10.28 -1.78
N LYS A 205 21.98 11.26 -2.56
CA LYS A 205 20.69 11.92 -2.38
C LYS A 205 19.53 10.93 -2.45
N MET A 206 19.47 10.06 -3.47
CA MET A 206 18.47 8.98 -3.56
C MET A 206 18.54 8.04 -2.37
N CYS A 207 19.73 7.55 -2.00
CA CYS A 207 19.91 6.68 -0.84
C CYS A 207 19.46 7.35 0.48
N ARG A 208 19.66 8.66 0.63
CA ARG A 208 19.19 9.43 1.78
C ARG A 208 17.66 9.54 1.81
N ASN A 209 17.03 9.81 0.67
CA ASN A 209 15.57 9.82 0.56
C ASN A 209 14.97 8.48 1.01
N ILE A 210 15.50 7.37 0.49
CA ILE A 210 15.04 6.02 0.82
C ILE A 210 15.26 5.71 2.31
N TYR A 211 16.43 6.07 2.85
CA TYR A 211 16.73 5.84 4.26
C TYR A 211 15.78 6.59 5.20
N ARG A 212 15.40 7.83 4.84
CA ARG A 212 14.45 8.62 5.64
C ARG A 212 13.04 8.05 5.60
N LEU A 213 12.58 7.59 4.44
CA LEU A 213 11.34 6.83 4.32
C LEU A 213 11.36 5.57 5.18
N GLN A 214 12.45 4.80 5.09
CA GLN A 214 12.66 3.57 5.88
C GLN A 214 12.55 3.85 7.39
N GLN A 215 13.23 4.87 7.90
CA GLN A 215 13.19 5.21 9.33
C GLN A 215 11.79 5.62 9.80
N ALA A 216 11.11 6.47 9.02
CA ALA A 216 9.79 6.96 9.38
C ALA A 216 8.75 5.83 9.39
N LEU A 217 8.75 4.97 8.37
CA LEU A 217 7.80 3.86 8.26
C LEU A 217 8.06 2.75 9.27
N ALA A 218 9.33 2.40 9.54
CA ALA A 218 9.68 1.45 10.59
C ALA A 218 9.16 1.91 11.97
N THR A 219 9.25 3.21 12.24
CA THR A 219 8.74 3.81 13.48
C THR A 219 7.21 3.81 13.53
N LEU A 220 6.55 3.98 12.38
CA LEU A 220 5.09 4.02 12.26
C LEU A 220 4.44 2.65 12.43
N THR A 221 5.04 1.61 11.85
CA THR A 221 4.48 0.25 11.80
C THR A 221 5.03 -0.65 12.91
N GLU A 222 6.11 -0.24 13.60
CA GLU A 222 6.90 -1.09 14.50
C GLU A 222 7.42 -2.34 13.77
N THR A 223 7.76 -2.22 12.48
CA THR A 223 8.27 -3.33 11.66
C THR A 223 9.59 -2.99 10.98
N HIS A 224 10.29 -4.03 10.53
CA HIS A 224 11.48 -3.88 9.72
C HIS A 224 11.10 -3.71 8.25
N GLU A 225 11.38 -2.52 7.72
CA GLU A 225 11.14 -2.15 6.31
C GLU A 225 12.17 -2.80 5.36
N SER A 226 12.16 -4.13 5.29
CA SER A 226 13.20 -4.93 4.63
C SER A 226 13.25 -4.71 3.11
N ASP A 227 12.12 -4.42 2.46
CA ASP A 227 12.06 -4.10 1.03
C ASP A 227 12.71 -2.74 0.74
N LEU A 228 12.49 -1.72 1.57
CA LEU A 228 13.15 -0.42 1.42
C LEU A 228 14.66 -0.52 1.61
N ILE A 229 15.11 -1.36 2.56
CA ILE A 229 16.54 -1.66 2.74
C ILE A 229 17.11 -2.27 1.45
N ARG A 230 16.43 -3.25 0.86
CA ARG A 230 16.85 -3.90 -0.39
C ARG A 230 16.87 -2.91 -1.57
N VAL A 231 15.90 -2.00 -1.67
CA VAL A 231 15.88 -0.96 -2.71
C VAL A 231 17.03 0.02 -2.53
N LYS A 232 17.33 0.45 -1.30
CA LYS A 232 18.51 1.28 -1.03
C LYS A 232 19.80 0.58 -1.45
N GLN A 233 19.96 -0.70 -1.10
CA GLN A 233 21.12 -1.51 -1.51
C GLN A 233 21.24 -1.64 -3.04
N LEU A 234 20.11 -1.72 -3.76
CA LEU A 234 20.11 -1.68 -5.22
C LEU A 234 20.67 -0.36 -5.76
N TYR A 235 20.25 0.79 -5.23
CA TYR A 235 20.80 2.09 -5.62
C TYR A 235 22.29 2.23 -5.26
N GLU A 236 22.74 1.64 -4.14
CA GLU A 236 24.16 1.61 -3.76
C GLU A 236 25.03 0.84 -4.78
N LEU A 237 24.49 -0.12 -5.53
CA LEU A 237 25.21 -0.77 -6.63
C LEU A 237 25.64 0.21 -7.72
N PHE A 238 24.97 1.37 -7.82
CA PHE A 238 25.32 2.40 -8.79
C PHE A 238 26.67 3.09 -8.51
N PHE A 239 27.24 2.91 -7.32
CA PHE A 239 28.62 3.32 -7.04
C PHE A 239 29.67 2.41 -7.69
N LEU A 240 29.26 1.28 -8.27
CA LEU A 240 30.13 0.29 -8.90
C LEU A 240 30.00 0.36 -10.43
N THR A 241 30.98 -0.20 -11.14
CA THR A 241 30.83 -0.43 -12.58
C THR A 241 29.88 -1.61 -12.83
N PRO A 242 29.21 -1.66 -13.99
CA PRO A 242 28.33 -2.78 -14.37
C PRO A 242 28.99 -4.15 -14.22
N GLU A 243 30.27 -4.30 -14.56
CA GLU A 243 31.00 -5.56 -14.39
C GLU A 243 31.14 -5.97 -12.92
N SER A 244 31.48 -5.02 -12.05
CA SER A 244 31.59 -5.24 -10.61
C SER A 244 30.23 -5.60 -9.99
N VAL A 245 29.14 -5.01 -10.49
CA VAL A 245 27.78 -5.39 -10.08
C VAL A 245 27.49 -6.83 -10.47
N VAL A 246 27.75 -7.23 -11.72
CA VAL A 246 27.52 -8.63 -12.17
C VAL A 246 28.30 -9.61 -11.29
N ASN A 247 29.59 -9.34 -11.03
CA ASN A 247 30.42 -10.22 -10.20
C ASN A 247 29.87 -10.33 -8.77
N ARG A 248 29.46 -9.19 -8.16
CA ARG A 248 28.84 -9.21 -6.83
C ARG A 248 27.55 -10.03 -6.82
N LEU A 249 26.70 -9.91 -7.83
CA LEU A 249 25.46 -10.67 -7.93
C LEU A 249 25.70 -12.17 -8.16
N MET A 250 26.81 -12.54 -8.83
CA MET A 250 27.22 -13.95 -8.96
C MET A 250 27.64 -14.55 -7.61
N GLU A 251 28.31 -13.77 -6.77
CA GLU A 251 28.81 -14.23 -5.46
C GLU A 251 27.72 -14.24 -4.38
N GLN A 252 26.87 -13.21 -4.36
CA GLN A 252 25.92 -12.96 -3.26
C GLN A 252 24.46 -13.30 -3.63
N GLY A 253 24.20 -13.63 -4.89
CA GLY A 253 22.85 -13.84 -5.41
C GLY A 253 22.12 -12.53 -5.74
N THR A 254 20.87 -12.68 -6.19
CA THR A 254 20.04 -11.57 -6.68
C THR A 254 18.84 -11.32 -5.76
N ALA A 255 18.58 -10.06 -5.43
CA ALA A 255 17.41 -9.65 -4.63
C ALA A 255 16.21 -9.21 -5.50
N PHE A 256 16.45 -8.92 -6.77
CA PHE A 256 15.44 -8.42 -7.72
C PHE A 256 15.49 -9.20 -9.03
N ASP A 257 14.44 -9.06 -9.84
CA ASP A 257 14.39 -9.65 -11.16
C ASP A 257 15.38 -8.97 -12.12
N HIS A 258 15.74 -9.71 -13.17
CA HIS A 258 16.63 -9.27 -14.23
C HIS A 258 16.34 -7.86 -14.75
N LYS A 259 15.06 -7.55 -14.99
CA LYS A 259 14.61 -6.26 -15.55
C LYS A 259 15.03 -5.07 -14.68
N VAL A 260 15.03 -5.22 -13.35
CA VAL A 260 15.39 -4.14 -12.42
C VAL A 260 16.87 -3.78 -12.55
N TYR A 261 17.74 -4.78 -12.56
CA TYR A 261 19.18 -4.56 -12.74
C TYR A 261 19.52 -4.08 -14.16
N ALA A 262 18.81 -4.56 -15.18
CA ALA A 262 18.98 -4.06 -16.55
C ALA A 262 18.63 -2.55 -16.63
N ASN A 263 17.53 -2.12 -16.01
CA ASN A 263 17.18 -0.70 -15.90
C ASN A 263 18.27 0.12 -15.20
N LEU A 264 18.89 -0.43 -14.13
CA LEU A 264 20.00 0.21 -13.43
C LEU A 264 21.23 0.39 -14.35
N PHE A 265 21.56 -0.61 -15.18
CA PHE A 265 22.66 -0.51 -16.14
C PHE A 265 22.36 0.49 -17.28
N HIS A 266 21.11 0.56 -17.74
CA HIS A 266 20.70 1.60 -18.69
C HIS A 266 20.81 3.00 -18.09
N LEU A 267 20.43 3.19 -16.82
CA LEU A 267 20.69 4.44 -16.09
C LEU A 267 22.20 4.74 -16.02
N TYR A 268 23.02 3.74 -15.69
CA TYR A 268 24.47 3.93 -15.60
C TYR A 268 25.07 4.41 -16.93
N ARG A 269 24.61 3.83 -18.04
CA ARG A 269 25.03 4.22 -19.39
C ARG A 269 24.67 5.67 -19.72
N ARG A 270 23.44 6.09 -19.42
CA ARG A 270 22.98 7.48 -19.63
C ARG A 270 23.79 8.47 -18.77
N SER A 271 24.16 8.07 -17.56
CA SER A 271 25.03 8.87 -16.69
C SER A 271 26.47 8.97 -17.19
N HIS A 272 27.00 7.92 -17.83
CA HIS A 272 28.39 7.83 -18.28
C HIS A 272 28.47 7.68 -19.81
N SER A 273 28.40 8.80 -20.53
CA SER A 273 28.38 8.84 -22.00
C SER A 273 29.63 8.25 -22.69
N THR A 274 30.74 8.15 -21.98
CA THR A 274 31.99 7.52 -22.46
C THR A 274 32.01 5.99 -22.28
N TYR A 275 31.11 5.43 -21.47
CA TYR A 275 31.13 4.00 -21.13
C TYR A 275 30.57 3.15 -22.29
N ALA A 276 31.36 2.25 -22.86
CA ALA A 276 30.99 1.53 -24.09
C ALA A 276 29.63 0.80 -24.01
N TYR A 277 28.77 1.03 -25.01
CA TYR A 277 27.45 0.38 -25.10
C TYR A 277 27.55 -1.15 -25.16
N SER A 278 28.55 -1.68 -25.87
CA SER A 278 28.81 -3.13 -25.96
C SER A 278 29.11 -3.77 -24.60
N LYS A 279 29.77 -3.04 -23.68
CA LYS A 279 30.04 -3.52 -22.32
C LYS A 279 28.76 -3.64 -21.50
N ILE A 280 27.85 -2.66 -21.61
CA ILE A 280 26.53 -2.72 -20.96
C ILE A 280 25.75 -3.92 -21.48
N GLN A 281 25.68 -4.12 -22.80
CA GLN A 281 24.95 -5.23 -23.39
C GLN A 281 25.52 -6.59 -22.94
N SER A 282 26.84 -6.72 -22.90
CA SER A 282 27.51 -7.92 -22.37
C SER A 282 27.17 -8.16 -20.89
N CYS A 283 27.17 -7.11 -20.06
CA CYS A 283 26.77 -7.23 -18.66
C CYS A 283 25.31 -7.63 -18.49
N ILE A 284 24.40 -7.10 -19.31
CA ILE A 284 22.98 -7.52 -19.30
C ILE A 284 22.85 -8.99 -19.70
N VAL A 285 23.54 -9.45 -20.75
CA VAL A 285 23.50 -10.87 -21.14
C VAL A 285 24.05 -11.77 -20.02
N ARG A 286 25.18 -11.40 -19.41
CA ARG A 286 25.74 -12.13 -18.25
C ARG A 286 24.81 -12.11 -17.04
N LEU A 287 24.13 -11.00 -16.78
CA LEU A 287 23.16 -10.90 -15.69
C LEU A 287 22.02 -11.92 -15.86
N ALA A 288 21.58 -12.19 -17.09
CA ALA A 288 20.54 -13.18 -17.35
C ALA A 288 20.95 -14.58 -16.84
N THR A 289 22.22 -14.97 -16.97
CA THR A 289 22.67 -16.27 -16.45
C THR A 289 22.61 -16.32 -14.92
N VAL A 290 22.88 -15.19 -14.24
CA VAL A 290 22.85 -15.10 -12.77
C VAL A 290 21.43 -15.20 -12.22
N THR A 291 20.49 -14.46 -12.83
CA THR A 291 19.10 -14.38 -12.34
C THR A 291 18.31 -15.67 -12.59
N HIS A 292 18.71 -16.49 -13.56
CA HIS A 292 18.12 -17.81 -13.80
C HIS A 292 18.70 -18.89 -12.88
N SER A 293 19.95 -18.70 -12.42
CA SER A 293 20.61 -19.64 -11.50
C SER A 293 20.06 -19.54 -10.07
N GLY A 294 19.46 -18.41 -9.69
CA GLY A 294 18.86 -18.18 -8.37
C GLY A 294 17.39 -18.63 -8.22
N GLN A 295 16.81 -19.32 -9.21
CA GLN A 295 15.43 -19.84 -9.20
C GLN A 295 15.34 -21.37 -9.03
N ILE A 296 16.44 -22.03 -8.63
CA ILE A 296 16.46 -23.46 -8.28
C ILE A 296 16.40 -23.61 -6.75
#